data_AF-A0A954HXM4-F1
#
_entry.id   AF-A0A954HXM4-F1
#
_cell.length_a   1.000
_cell.length_b   1.000
_cell.length_c   1.000
_cell.angle_alpha   90.00
_cell.angle_beta   90.00
_cell.angle_gamma   90.00
#
_symmetry.space_group_name_H-M   'P 1'
#
loop_
_entity.id
_entity.type
_entity.pdbx_description
1 polymer ?
#
loop_
_entity_poly.entity_id
_entity_poly.type
_entity_poly.pdbx_seq_one_letter_code
_entity_poly.pdbx_strand_id
1 'polypeptide(L)'
;MTMSTALAWSVGRALVAATAALPIALMLPVALSSIGSDRQRRSKGFSLLVTVGLLLPLIVPDLLVGFTYRLTSARLVHSSAATELLYLFLLTLKSLALQVAARLILPDSTVSRESLHSLRLLRPRFARGEYMVNLVRLLATGPWRTPLIGWMISVLFSFQEFETAALVQVNRHPIAWTVWLFDAHAAGETLPR
;
A
#
# COMPACT_ATOMS: atom_id res chain seq x y z
N MET A 1 -6.39 21.34 16.34
CA MET A 1 -5.52 20.14 16.23
C MET A 1 -4.09 20.62 16.01
N THR A 2 -3.10 20.02 16.64
CA THR A 2 -1.69 20.37 16.39
C THR A 2 -1.18 19.65 15.14
N MET A 3 -0.20 20.24 14.43
CA MET A 3 0.44 19.62 13.26
C MET A 3 0.93 18.19 13.54
N SER A 4 1.49 17.95 14.74
CA SER A 4 1.96 16.64 15.18
C SER A 4 0.85 15.58 15.22
N THR A 5 -0.36 15.94 15.63
CA THR A 5 -1.50 15.02 15.66
C THR A 5 -1.99 14.66 14.25
N ALA A 6 -2.02 15.62 13.33
CA ALA A 6 -2.42 15.37 11.94
C ALA A 6 -1.38 14.48 11.20
N LEU A 7 -0.09 14.72 11.45
CA LEU A 7 0.99 13.89 10.93
C LEU A 7 0.91 12.46 11.47
N ALA A 8 0.76 12.28 12.79
CA ALA A 8 0.65 10.96 13.40
C ALA A 8 -0.54 10.16 12.83
N TRP A 9 -1.70 10.79 12.68
CA TRP A 9 -2.88 10.16 12.06
C TRP A 9 -2.66 9.77 10.60
N SER A 10 -2.00 10.64 9.84
CA SER A 10 -1.74 10.37 8.42
C SER A 10 -0.72 9.25 8.22
N VAL A 11 0.34 9.22 9.03
CA VAL A 11 1.30 8.10 9.07
C VAL A 11 0.59 6.81 9.47
N GLY A 12 -0.26 6.85 10.51
CA GLY A 12 -1.05 5.70 10.94
C GLY A 12 -1.91 5.13 9.81
N ARG A 13 -2.66 5.98 9.10
CA ARG A 13 -3.49 5.56 7.95
C ARG A 13 -2.66 4.99 6.81
N ALA A 14 -1.55 5.62 6.46
CA ALA A 14 -0.67 5.14 5.40
C ALA A 14 -0.10 3.76 5.72
N LEU A 15 0.32 3.53 6.97
CA LEU A 15 0.79 2.23 7.43
C LEU A 15 -0.33 1.18 7.40
N VAL A 16 -1.53 1.51 7.89
CA VAL A 16 -2.68 0.58 7.89
C VAL A 16 -3.10 0.22 6.48
N ALA A 17 -3.24 1.18 5.57
CA ALA A 17 -3.61 0.91 4.18
C ALA A 17 -2.55 0.05 3.46
N ALA A 18 -1.27 0.41 3.57
CA ALA A 18 -0.19 -0.32 2.90
C ALA A 18 -0.04 -1.75 3.44
N THR A 19 -0.18 -1.95 4.77
CA THR A 19 -0.14 -3.28 5.38
C THR A 19 -1.36 -4.12 5.03
N ALA A 20 -2.56 -3.52 4.95
CA ALA A 20 -3.79 -4.21 4.54
C ALA A 20 -3.74 -4.70 3.08
N ALA A 21 -3.07 -3.96 2.19
CA ALA A 21 -2.90 -4.35 0.79
C ALA A 21 -1.84 -5.44 0.54
N LEU A 22 -0.85 -5.55 1.43
CA LEU A 22 0.28 -6.49 1.32
C LEU A 22 -0.11 -7.97 1.17
N PRO A 23 -1.01 -8.56 1.98
CA PRO A 23 -1.37 -9.97 1.81
C PRO A 23 -1.98 -10.25 0.44
N ILE A 24 -2.80 -9.34 -0.08
CA ILE A 24 -3.45 -9.49 -1.39
C ILE A 24 -2.38 -9.45 -2.50
N ALA A 25 -1.44 -8.51 -2.43
CA ALA A 25 -0.32 -8.41 -3.37
C ALA A 25 0.62 -9.64 -3.35
N LEU A 26 0.78 -10.26 -2.18
CA LEU A 26 1.56 -11.49 -2.01
C LEU A 26 0.84 -12.74 -2.55
N MET A 27 -0.48 -12.82 -2.38
CA MET A 27 -1.29 -13.97 -2.83
C MET A 27 -1.55 -13.99 -4.34
N LEU A 28 -1.52 -12.83 -5.00
CA LEU A 28 -1.77 -12.69 -6.44
C LEU A 28 -0.99 -13.69 -7.33
N PRO A 29 0.35 -13.80 -7.28
CA PRO A 29 1.09 -14.77 -8.11
C PRO A 29 0.74 -16.23 -7.80
N VAL A 30 0.45 -16.56 -6.53
CA VAL A 30 0.09 -17.93 -6.12
C VAL A 30 -1.26 -18.28 -6.75
N ALA A 31 -2.23 -17.38 -6.64
CA ALA A 31 -3.55 -17.51 -7.26
C ALA A 31 -3.46 -17.58 -8.79
N LEU A 32 -2.62 -16.78 -9.43
CA LEU A 32 -2.45 -16.80 -10.88
C LEU A 32 -1.75 -18.09 -11.35
N SER A 33 -0.82 -18.63 -10.56
CA SER A 33 -0.11 -19.89 -10.88
C SER A 33 -0.97 -21.14 -10.67
N SER A 34 -1.85 -21.16 -9.67
CA SER A 34 -2.73 -22.31 -9.40
C SER A 34 -3.83 -22.49 -10.44
N ILE A 35 -4.25 -21.40 -11.10
CA ILE A 35 -5.22 -21.42 -12.20
C ILE A 35 -4.59 -21.95 -13.52
N GLY A 36 -3.26 -22.06 -13.57
CA GLY A 36 -2.49 -22.41 -14.76
C GLY A 36 -2.41 -23.89 -15.14
N SER A 37 -2.77 -24.83 -14.27
CA SER A 37 -2.50 -26.26 -14.53
C SER A 37 -3.49 -26.96 -15.48
N ASP A 38 -4.73 -26.47 -15.65
CA ASP A 38 -5.77 -27.22 -16.39
C ASP A 38 -6.36 -26.54 -17.65
N ARG A 39 -6.11 -25.24 -17.90
CA ARG A 39 -6.75 -24.52 -19.04
C ARG A 39 -5.90 -23.35 -19.58
N GLN A 40 -4.78 -23.71 -20.20
CA GLN A 40 -3.62 -22.85 -20.51
C GLN A 40 -3.82 -21.69 -21.50
N ARG A 41 -4.93 -21.62 -22.26
CA ARG A 41 -5.21 -20.49 -23.20
C ARG A 41 -6.24 -19.49 -22.68
N ARG A 42 -7.28 -19.92 -21.96
CA ARG A 42 -8.33 -19.03 -21.43
C ARG A 42 -7.88 -18.33 -20.13
N SER A 43 -6.96 -18.94 -19.38
CA SER A 43 -6.43 -18.36 -18.13
C SER A 43 -5.47 -17.18 -18.35
N LYS A 44 -4.74 -17.13 -19.48
CA LYS A 44 -3.85 -15.99 -19.78
C LYS A 44 -4.59 -14.68 -19.98
N GLY A 45 -5.73 -14.72 -20.70
CA GLY A 45 -6.59 -13.55 -20.88
C GLY A 45 -7.20 -13.09 -19.56
N PHE A 46 -7.68 -14.02 -18.74
CA PHE A 46 -8.24 -13.71 -17.42
C PHE A 46 -7.19 -13.15 -16.45
N SER A 47 -5.99 -13.74 -16.41
CA SER A 47 -4.86 -13.26 -15.61
C SER A 47 -4.45 -11.83 -15.98
N LEU A 48 -4.40 -11.54 -17.28
CA LEU A 48 -4.11 -10.19 -17.78
C LEU A 48 -5.22 -9.21 -17.39
N LEU A 49 -6.49 -9.58 -17.56
CA LEU A 49 -7.62 -8.74 -17.15
C LEU A 49 -7.63 -8.44 -15.65
N VAL A 50 -7.36 -9.44 -14.80
CA VAL A 50 -7.25 -9.24 -13.35
C VAL A 50 -6.09 -8.30 -13.02
N THR A 51 -4.93 -8.49 -13.66
CA THR A 51 -3.76 -7.64 -13.44
C THR A 51 -4.02 -6.19 -13.88
N VAL A 52 -4.61 -6.00 -15.06
CA VAL A 52 -4.98 -4.68 -15.59
C VAL A 52 -6.05 -4.02 -14.69
N GLY A 53 -7.05 -4.79 -14.25
CA GLY A 53 -8.07 -4.30 -13.33
C GLY A 53 -7.48 -3.85 -11.98
N LEU A 54 -6.48 -4.56 -11.46
CA LEU A 54 -5.77 -4.19 -10.24
C LEU A 54 -4.89 -2.95 -10.41
N LEU A 55 -4.42 -2.64 -11.62
CA LEU A 55 -3.67 -1.42 -11.92
C LEU A 55 -4.57 -0.21 -12.18
N LEU A 56 -5.87 -0.41 -12.38
CA LEU A 56 -6.82 0.66 -12.67
C LEU A 56 -6.76 1.83 -11.66
N PRO A 57 -6.70 1.60 -10.33
CA PRO A 57 -6.62 2.68 -9.35
C PRO A 57 -5.38 3.57 -9.47
N LEU A 58 -4.33 3.12 -10.16
CA LEU A 58 -3.13 3.91 -10.42
C LEU A 58 -3.30 4.84 -11.63
N ILE A 59 -4.18 4.48 -12.57
CA ILE A 59 -4.41 5.22 -13.82
C ILE A 59 -5.47 6.30 -13.61
N VAL A 60 -6.46 6.02 -12.75
CA VAL A 60 -7.55 6.96 -12.47
C VAL A 60 -7.02 8.13 -11.62
N PRO A 61 -7.18 9.39 -12.06
CA PRO A 61 -6.75 10.55 -11.29
C PRO A 61 -7.46 10.66 -9.94
N ASP A 62 -6.72 11.05 -8.90
CA ASP A 62 -7.23 11.15 -7.52
C ASP A 62 -8.38 12.13 -7.40
N LEU A 63 -8.31 13.25 -8.10
CA LEU A 63 -9.41 14.20 -8.22
C LEU A 63 -10.71 13.56 -8.74
N LEU A 64 -10.62 12.65 -9.71
CA LEU A 64 -11.79 11.96 -10.25
C LEU A 64 -12.36 10.96 -9.23
N VAL A 65 -11.50 10.23 -8.52
CA VAL A 65 -11.92 9.32 -7.44
C VAL A 65 -12.57 10.12 -6.32
N GLY A 66 -11.93 11.18 -5.84
CA GLY A 66 -12.49 12.05 -4.81
C GLY A 66 -13.84 12.65 -5.23
N PHE A 67 -13.96 13.11 -6.47
CA PHE A 67 -15.20 13.70 -6.99
C PHE A 67 -16.34 12.68 -7.08
N THR A 68 -16.07 11.48 -7.61
CA THR A 68 -17.07 10.41 -7.76
C THR A 68 -17.60 9.93 -6.41
N TYR A 69 -16.72 9.83 -5.40
CA TYR A 69 -17.11 9.40 -4.06
C TYR A 69 -17.59 10.53 -3.14
N ARG A 70 -17.58 11.79 -3.59
CA ARG A 70 -18.02 12.95 -2.79
C ARG A 70 -19.49 12.87 -2.37
N LEU A 71 -20.39 12.46 -3.27
CA LEU A 71 -21.82 12.32 -2.92
C LEU A 71 -22.04 11.16 -1.95
N THR A 72 -21.27 10.09 -2.10
CA THR A 72 -21.27 8.95 -1.19
C THR A 72 -20.80 9.39 0.19
N SER A 73 -19.66 10.08 0.28
CA SER A 73 -19.15 10.60 1.56
C SER A 73 -20.13 11.59 2.21
N ALA A 74 -20.79 12.45 1.42
CA ALA A 74 -21.82 13.37 1.91
C ALA A 74 -23.02 12.64 2.56
N ARG A 75 -23.44 11.49 2.02
CA ARG A 75 -24.49 10.66 2.64
C ARG A 75 -24.01 10.01 3.94
N LEU A 76 -22.73 9.65 4.00
CA LEU A 76 -22.05 9.05 5.14
C LEU A 76 -21.65 10.06 6.24
N VAL A 77 -21.93 11.36 6.07
CA VAL A 77 -21.59 12.45 7.03
C VAL A 77 -22.10 12.20 8.45
N HIS A 78 -23.18 11.44 8.60
CA HIS A 78 -23.74 11.09 9.91
C HIS A 78 -22.81 10.18 10.74
N SER A 79 -21.85 9.51 10.10
CA SER A 79 -20.88 8.63 10.77
C SER A 79 -19.45 8.96 10.34
N SER A 80 -18.70 9.58 11.25
CA SER A 80 -17.27 9.86 11.06
C SER A 80 -16.47 8.59 10.76
N ALA A 81 -16.80 7.48 11.42
CA ALA A 81 -16.12 6.20 11.20
C ALA A 81 -16.37 5.67 9.78
N ALA A 82 -17.56 5.87 9.22
CA ALA A 82 -17.89 5.33 7.91
C ALA A 82 -17.23 6.12 6.76
N THR A 83 -17.09 7.45 6.91
CA THR A 83 -16.30 8.27 5.97
C THR A 83 -14.81 7.93 6.04
N GLU A 84 -14.29 7.68 7.24
CA GLU A 84 -12.90 7.23 7.42
C GLU A 84 -12.65 5.84 6.85
N LEU A 85 -13.57 4.89 7.04
CA LEU A 85 -13.49 3.56 6.44
C LEU A 85 -13.52 3.62 4.92
N LEU A 86 -14.37 4.47 4.34
CA LEU A 86 -14.41 4.70 2.89
C LEU A 86 -13.07 5.25 2.40
N TYR A 87 -12.51 6.24 3.08
CA TYR A 87 -11.21 6.80 2.74
C TYR A 87 -10.09 5.74 2.84
N LEU A 88 -10.04 4.98 3.94
CA LEU A 88 -9.07 3.91 4.14
C LEU A 88 -9.20 2.81 3.07
N PHE A 89 -10.43 2.47 2.69
CA PHE A 89 -10.69 1.51 1.62
C PHE A 89 -10.14 1.98 0.28
N LEU A 90 -10.41 3.22 -0.11
CA LEU A 90 -9.87 3.82 -1.35
C LEU A 90 -8.33 3.85 -1.33
N LEU A 91 -7.75 4.24 -0.19
CA LEU A 91 -6.30 4.25 0.01
C LEU A 91 -5.70 2.84 -0.09
N THR A 92 -6.39 1.84 0.45
CA THR A 92 -5.99 0.44 0.37
C THR A 92 -5.99 -0.06 -1.07
N LEU A 93 -7.04 0.25 -1.86
CA LEU A 93 -7.10 -0.10 -3.28
C LEU A 93 -5.94 0.51 -4.09
N LYS A 94 -5.60 1.78 -3.82
CA LYS A 94 -4.47 2.44 -4.46
C LYS A 94 -3.13 1.85 -4.05
N SER A 95 -2.95 1.60 -2.75
CA SER A 95 -1.75 0.95 -2.24
C SER A 95 -1.57 -0.47 -2.81
N LEU A 96 -2.66 -1.21 -3.03
CA LEU A 96 -2.65 -2.50 -3.71
C LEU A 96 -2.15 -2.37 -5.15
N ALA A 97 -2.70 -1.42 -5.91
CA ALA A 97 -2.27 -1.14 -7.28
C ALA A 97 -0.77 -0.81 -7.37
N LEU A 98 -0.28 0.02 -6.44
CA LEU A 98 1.14 0.36 -6.34
C LEU A 98 2.03 -0.86 -6.03
N GLN A 99 1.62 -1.72 -5.10
CA GLN A 99 2.39 -2.93 -4.77
C GLN A 99 2.42 -3.92 -5.93
N VAL A 100 1.31 -4.06 -6.65
CA VAL A 100 1.24 -4.88 -7.88
C VAL A 100 2.13 -4.27 -8.97
N ALA A 101 2.08 -2.95 -9.19
CA ALA A 101 2.94 -2.26 -10.15
C ALA A 101 4.42 -2.41 -9.81
N ALA A 102 4.80 -2.18 -8.55
CA ALA A 102 6.18 -2.34 -8.07
C ALA A 102 6.68 -3.76 -8.33
N ARG A 103 5.82 -4.77 -8.15
CA ARG A 103 6.16 -6.16 -8.42
C ARG A 103 6.33 -6.48 -9.91
N LEU A 104 5.56 -5.84 -10.78
CA LEU A 104 5.69 -6.03 -12.24
C LEU A 104 6.95 -5.35 -12.81
N ILE A 105 7.40 -4.27 -12.19
CA ILE A 105 8.56 -3.49 -12.63
C ILE A 105 9.87 -4.03 -12.03
N LEU A 106 9.84 -4.44 -10.76
CA LEU A 106 11.02 -4.91 -10.05
C LEU A 106 11.37 -6.35 -10.46
N PRO A 107 12.67 -6.66 -10.63
CA PRO A 107 13.10 -8.01 -10.96
C PRO A 107 12.76 -8.99 -9.84
N ASP A 108 12.47 -10.24 -10.21
CA ASP A 108 12.28 -11.33 -9.26
C ASP A 108 13.54 -11.54 -8.40
N SER A 109 13.33 -12.08 -7.19
CA SER A 109 14.41 -12.26 -6.22
C SER A 109 15.51 -13.15 -6.78
N THR A 110 16.76 -12.67 -6.74
CA THR A 110 17.96 -13.45 -7.13
C THR A 110 18.29 -14.58 -6.16
N VAL A 111 17.60 -14.64 -5.02
CA VAL A 111 17.80 -15.63 -3.96
C VAL A 111 16.92 -16.84 -4.24
N SER A 112 17.55 -17.92 -4.67
CA SER A 112 16.86 -19.17 -4.99
C SER A 112 16.40 -19.91 -3.73
N ARG A 113 15.37 -20.77 -3.83
CA ARG A 113 14.84 -21.55 -2.69
C ARG A 113 15.90 -22.48 -2.08
N GLU A 114 16.84 -22.93 -2.90
CA GLU A 114 17.97 -23.77 -2.53
C GLU A 114 18.94 -23.02 -1.61
N SER A 115 19.10 -21.70 -1.78
CA SER A 115 19.95 -20.88 -0.91
C SER A 115 19.34 -20.67 0.48
N LEU A 116 18.00 -20.60 0.58
CA LEU A 116 17.30 -20.60 1.86
C LEU A 116 17.38 -21.97 2.54
N HIS A 117 17.33 -23.05 1.75
CA HIS A 117 17.48 -24.41 2.27
C HIS A 117 18.90 -24.67 2.79
N SER A 118 19.93 -24.24 2.04
CA SER A 118 21.32 -24.39 2.46
C SER A 118 21.64 -23.59 3.73
N LEU A 119 21.10 -22.38 3.88
CA LEU A 119 21.23 -21.61 5.13
C LEU A 119 20.59 -22.34 6.31
N ARG A 120 19.41 -22.96 6.13
CA ARG A 120 18.75 -23.75 7.18
C ARG A 120 19.57 -24.96 7.60
N LEU A 121 20.25 -25.62 6.66
CA LEU A 121 21.16 -26.74 6.94
C LEU A 121 22.41 -26.31 7.72
N LEU A 122 22.86 -25.06 7.54
CA LEU A 122 24.01 -24.50 8.26
C LEU A 122 23.65 -23.96 9.66
N ARG A 123 22.37 -23.98 10.06
CA ARG A 123 21.91 -23.53 11.38
C ARG A 123 22.73 -24.06 12.58
N PRO A 124 23.10 -25.36 12.68
CA PRO A 124 23.84 -25.87 13.83
C PRO A 124 25.31 -25.44 13.87
N ARG A 125 25.84 -24.84 12.79
CA ARG A 125 27.25 -24.41 12.70
C ARG A 125 27.48 -22.95 13.10
N PHE A 126 26.43 -22.16 13.25
CA PHE A 126 26.52 -20.73 13.58
C PHE A 126 26.08 -20.44 15.01
N ALA A 127 26.66 -19.40 15.62
CA ALA A 127 26.07 -18.79 16.81
C ALA A 127 24.67 -18.24 16.48
N ARG A 128 23.74 -18.27 17.44
CA ARG A 128 22.33 -17.85 17.22
C ARG A 128 22.22 -16.44 16.62
N GLY A 129 23.07 -15.50 17.06
CA GLY A 129 23.08 -14.13 16.56
C GLY A 129 23.51 -14.03 15.09
N GLU A 130 24.61 -14.69 14.73
CA GLU A 130 25.12 -14.72 13.35
C GLU A 130 24.13 -15.38 12.39
N TYR A 131 23.49 -16.47 12.81
CA TYR A 131 22.45 -17.10 12.02
C TYR A 131 21.26 -16.16 11.77
N MET A 132 20.81 -15.42 12.79
CA MET A 132 19.72 -14.45 12.65
C MET A 132 20.08 -13.31 11.70
N VAL A 133 21.27 -12.74 11.84
CA VAL A 133 21.74 -11.67 10.94
C VAL A 133 21.80 -12.16 9.49
N ASN A 134 22.36 -13.35 9.26
CA ASN A 134 22.43 -13.94 7.92
C ASN A 134 21.06 -14.29 7.36
N LEU A 135 20.12 -14.76 8.20
CA LEU A 135 18.75 -15.04 7.81
C LEU A 135 18.00 -13.78 7.41
N VAL A 136 18.07 -12.73 8.24
CA VAL A 136 17.43 -11.43 7.95
C VAL A 136 18.02 -10.83 6.69
N ARG A 137 19.35 -10.86 6.54
CA ARG A 137 20.02 -10.37 5.33
C ARG A 137 19.54 -11.12 4.09
N LEU A 138 19.51 -12.46 4.14
CA LEU A 138 19.09 -13.29 3.02
C LEU A 138 17.61 -13.08 2.66
N LEU A 139 16.74 -12.92 3.67
CA LEU A 139 15.32 -12.62 3.46
C LEU A 139 15.13 -11.23 2.85
N ALA A 140 15.85 -10.22 3.35
CA ALA A 140 15.79 -8.83 2.89
C ALA A 140 16.34 -8.68 1.46
N THR A 141 17.40 -9.41 1.08
CA THR A 141 17.92 -9.41 -0.29
C THR A 141 17.14 -10.33 -1.23
N GLY A 142 16.37 -11.26 -0.67
CA GLY A 142 15.66 -12.30 -1.41
C GLY A 142 14.15 -12.03 -1.53
N PRO A 143 13.30 -12.92 -0.99
CA PRO A 143 11.87 -12.91 -1.28
C PRO A 143 11.13 -11.68 -0.72
N TRP A 144 11.68 -11.03 0.32
CA TRP A 144 11.05 -9.85 0.93
C TRP A 144 11.44 -8.53 0.27
N ARG A 145 12.44 -8.52 -0.62
CA ARG A 145 12.91 -7.28 -1.26
C ARG A 145 11.80 -6.54 -1.98
N THR A 146 11.16 -7.22 -2.93
CA THR A 146 10.10 -6.65 -3.77
C THR A 146 8.86 -6.20 -2.97
N PRO A 147 8.28 -7.02 -2.07
CA PRO A 147 7.13 -6.58 -1.28
C PRO A 147 7.48 -5.47 -0.30
N LEU A 148 8.71 -5.44 0.25
CA LEU A 148 9.14 -4.37 1.16
C LEU A 148 9.30 -3.04 0.40
N ILE A 149 9.88 -3.06 -0.80
CA ILE A 149 9.94 -1.87 -1.67
C ILE A 149 8.54 -1.39 -2.05
N GLY A 150 7.67 -2.31 -2.50
CA GLY A 150 6.28 -1.97 -2.81
C GLY A 150 5.55 -1.36 -1.62
N TRP A 151 5.71 -1.95 -0.44
CA TRP A 151 5.14 -1.44 0.81
C TRP A 151 5.64 -0.03 1.14
N MET A 152 6.96 0.21 1.07
CA MET A 152 7.53 1.54 1.33
C MET A 152 6.99 2.60 0.36
N ILE A 153 6.93 2.28 -0.94
CA ILE A 153 6.37 3.18 -1.96
C ILE A 153 4.89 3.46 -1.65
N SER A 154 4.12 2.44 -1.30
CA SER A 154 2.72 2.60 -0.93
C SER A 154 2.51 3.46 0.31
N VAL A 155 3.33 3.28 1.35
CA VAL A 155 3.27 4.13 2.56
C VAL A 155 3.57 5.58 2.19
N LEU A 156 4.63 5.83 1.43
CA LEU A 156 5.03 7.19 1.05
C LEU A 156 3.96 7.87 0.18
N PHE A 157 3.41 7.16 -0.80
CA PHE A 157 2.36 7.68 -1.67
C PHE A 157 1.07 7.94 -0.87
N SER A 158 0.66 6.99 -0.04
CA SER A 158 -0.54 7.12 0.78
C SER A 158 -0.42 8.26 1.81
N PHE A 159 0.80 8.50 2.31
CA PHE A 159 1.07 9.61 3.20
C PHE A 159 0.95 10.96 2.49
N GLN A 160 1.37 11.07 1.23
CA GLN A 160 1.31 12.31 0.45
C GLN A 160 -0.08 12.62 -0.14
N GLU A 161 -1.03 11.69 -0.02
CA GLU A 161 -2.36 11.83 -0.61
C GLU A 161 -3.11 13.05 -0.05
N PHE A 162 -3.47 13.98 -0.94
CA PHE A 162 -4.19 15.21 -0.60
C PHE A 162 -5.58 15.26 -1.22
N GLU A 163 -5.67 15.00 -2.52
CA GLU A 163 -6.90 15.28 -3.31
C GLU A 163 -8.08 14.46 -2.84
N THR A 164 -7.87 13.15 -2.65
CA THR A 164 -8.91 12.25 -2.15
C THR A 164 -9.35 12.64 -0.73
N ALA A 165 -8.40 13.04 0.13
CA ALA A 165 -8.70 13.44 1.51
C ALA A 165 -9.54 14.72 1.57
N ALA A 166 -9.19 15.72 0.76
CA ALA A 166 -9.91 16.99 0.69
C ALA A 166 -11.34 16.80 0.15
N LEU A 167 -11.52 15.99 -0.89
CA LEU A 167 -12.81 15.82 -1.57
C LEU A 167 -13.78 14.89 -0.84
N VAL A 168 -13.27 13.88 -0.13
CA VAL A 168 -14.08 12.99 0.71
C VAL A 168 -14.57 13.70 2.00
N GLN A 169 -14.16 14.97 2.21
CA GLN A 169 -14.52 15.79 3.36
C GLN A 169 -14.04 15.19 4.67
N VAL A 170 -12.82 14.64 4.69
CA VAL A 170 -12.14 14.22 5.92
C VAL A 170 -11.63 15.46 6.69
N ASN A 171 -12.45 16.51 6.76
CA ASN A 171 -12.12 17.82 7.32
C ASN A 171 -12.68 17.98 8.75
N ARG A 172 -13.54 17.05 9.19
CA ARG A 172 -14.23 17.13 10.48
C ARG A 172 -13.64 16.28 11.60
N HIS A 173 -12.46 15.68 11.38
CA HIS A 173 -11.69 14.73 12.22
C HIS A 173 -11.81 13.26 11.81
N PRO A 174 -10.69 12.51 11.76
CA PRO A 174 -9.30 12.98 11.88
C PRO A 174 -8.80 13.65 10.59
N ILE A 175 -8.22 14.86 10.68
CA ILE A 175 -7.79 15.68 9.54
C ILE A 175 -6.50 15.12 8.93
N ALA A 176 -6.45 14.97 7.60
CA ALA A 176 -5.22 14.62 6.90
C ALA A 176 -4.21 15.80 6.95
N TRP A 177 -2.92 15.51 7.16
CA TRP A 177 -1.91 16.56 7.35
C TRP A 177 -1.79 17.51 6.16
N THR A 178 -1.98 17.01 4.94
CA THR A 178 -1.96 17.77 3.69
C THR A 178 -3.09 18.79 3.64
N VAL A 179 -4.30 18.39 4.07
CA VAL A 179 -5.47 19.27 4.17
C VAL A 179 -5.27 20.31 5.26
N TRP A 180 -4.76 19.90 6.43
CA TRP A 180 -4.45 20.82 7.52
C TRP A 180 -3.44 21.89 7.08
N LEU A 181 -2.38 21.49 6.37
CA LEU A 181 -1.36 22.40 5.87
C LEU A 181 -1.94 23.39 4.85
N PHE A 182 -2.79 22.90 3.95
CA PHE A 182 -3.45 23.75 2.95
C PHE A 182 -4.40 24.75 3.59
N ASP A 183 -5.22 24.32 4.56
CA ASP A 183 -6.14 25.17 5.30
C ASP A 183 -5.39 26.24 6.10
N ALA A 184 -4.28 25.86 6.76
CA ALA A 184 -3.43 26.79 7.50
C ALA A 184 -2.79 27.85 6.57
N HIS A 185 -2.33 27.43 5.39
CA HIS A 185 -1.78 28.35 4.40
C HIS A 185 -2.85 29.30 3.83
N ALA A 186 -4.04 28.77 3.53
CA ALA A 186 -5.17 29.56 3.04
C ALA A 186 -5.70 30.56 4.10
N ALA A 187 -5.59 30.22 5.38
CA ALA A 187 -5.93 31.09 6.50
C ALA A 187 -4.88 32.19 6.77
N GLY A 188 -3.73 32.17 6.07
CA GLY A 188 -2.64 33.13 6.28
C GLY A 188 -1.85 32.91 7.57
N GLU A 189 -1.94 31.73 8.18
CA GLU A 189 -1.14 31.39 9.36
C GLU A 189 0.33 31.20 8.96
N THR A 190 1.25 31.87 9.68
CA THR A 190 2.68 31.66 9.48
C THR A 190 3.04 30.27 9.99
N LEU A 191 3.48 29.39 9.08
CA LEU A 191 3.95 28.05 9.42
C LEU A 191 5.00 28.14 10.54
N PRO A 192 4.91 27.30 11.60
CA PRO A 192 5.92 27.29 12.65
C PRO A 192 7.29 27.00 12.01
N ARG A 193 8.25 27.91 12.25
CA ARG A 193 9.65 27.77 11.82
C ARG A 193 10.32 26.58 12.49
#